data_AF-A0A817VT99-F1
#
_entry.id   AF-A0A817VT99-F1
#
_cell.length_a   1.000
_cell.length_b   1.000
_cell.length_c   1.000
_cell.angle_alpha   90.00
_cell.angle_beta   90.00
_cell.angle_gamma   90.00
#
_symmetry.space_group_name_H-M   'P 1'
#
loop_
_entity.id
_entity.type
_entity.pdbx_description
1 polymer ?
#
loop_
_entity_poly.entity_id
_entity_poly.type
_entity_poly.pdbx_seq_one_letter_code
_entity_poly.pdbx_strand_id
1 'polypeptide(L)'
;MMPEYSKARTAAIRIFALIERRSAIDPDNDDNNGVILPLDNIEGAVEFKNVHFSYPTRSKKLVLKNCSFKCAPLSSTALVGKSGHGKSTVISLLLRFYDPQQGSILLDGYDLRSLNLRWLRSIIGIVQQEPVLFDFNIRDNIAYGMLDRTVTDEEIHHVAKLANIHDTIISMPKVSCYNSFAGE
;
A
#
# COMPACT_ATOMS: atom_id res chain seq x y z
N MET A 1 16.82 43.38 8.39
CA MET A 1 15.41 43.32 8.87
C MET A 1 14.42 43.13 7.71
N MET A 2 14.45 43.93 6.64
CA MET A 2 13.57 43.74 5.46
C MET A 2 13.83 42.47 4.60
N PRO A 3 15.08 42.02 4.35
CA PRO A 3 15.29 40.82 3.52
C PRO A 3 14.91 39.52 4.24
N GLU A 4 15.07 39.45 5.57
CA GLU A 4 14.65 38.29 6.36
C GLU A 4 13.13 38.14 6.37
N TYR A 5 12.39 39.25 6.51
CA TYR A 5 10.92 39.24 6.47
C TYR A 5 10.37 38.75 5.12
N SER A 6 10.97 39.20 4.01
CA SER A 6 10.57 38.75 2.66
C SER A 6 10.83 37.25 2.44
N LYS A 7 11.99 36.75 2.91
CA LYS A 7 12.30 35.31 2.89
C LYS A 7 11.33 34.50 3.74
N ALA A 8 11.04 34.96 4.96
CA ALA A 8 10.08 34.33 5.88
C ALA A 8 8.68 34.27 5.27
N ARG A 9 8.21 35.36 4.66
CA ARG A 9 6.91 35.41 3.98
C ARG A 9 6.83 34.41 2.82
N THR A 10 7.89 34.30 2.01
CA THR A 10 7.95 33.36 0.89
C THR A 10 7.93 31.90 1.39
N ALA A 11 8.65 31.61 2.47
CA ALA A 11 8.64 30.29 3.10
C ALA A 11 7.25 29.96 3.68
N ALA A 12 6.61 30.92 4.36
CA ALA A 12 5.27 30.75 4.91
C ALA A 12 4.24 30.42 3.82
N ILE A 13 4.27 31.10 2.66
CA ILE A 13 3.38 30.80 1.53
C ILE A 13 3.52 29.33 1.08
N ARG A 14 4.75 28.80 1.00
CA ARG A 14 4.99 27.39 0.62
C ARG A 14 4.49 26.41 1.68
N ILE A 15 4.68 26.74 2.95
CA ILE A 15 4.22 25.91 4.07
C ILE A 15 2.69 25.86 4.10
N PHE A 16 2.01 27.00 4.03
CA PHE A 16 0.55 27.04 4.00
C PHE A 16 0.00 26.34 2.76
N ALA A 17 0.61 26.54 1.58
CA ALA A 17 0.21 25.81 0.37
C ALA A 17 0.36 24.28 0.49
N LEU A 18 1.32 23.79 1.29
CA LEU A 18 1.49 22.36 1.57
C LEU A 18 0.43 21.86 2.57
N ILE A 19 0.20 22.60 3.65
CA ILE A 19 -0.77 22.25 4.71
C ILE A 19 -2.20 22.24 4.15
N GLU A 20 -2.54 23.22 3.31
CA GLU A 20 -3.90 23.37 2.74
C GLU A 20 -4.16 22.45 1.54
N ARG A 21 -3.12 21.76 1.03
CA ARG A 21 -3.26 20.86 -0.12
C ARG A 21 -4.09 19.65 0.27
N ARG A 22 -5.23 19.48 -0.40
CA ARG A 22 -6.06 18.27 -0.28
C ARG A 22 -5.58 17.17 -1.24
N SER A 23 -5.44 15.96 -0.72
CA SER A 23 -5.15 14.77 -1.52
C SER A 23 -6.39 14.29 -2.27
N ALA A 24 -6.25 13.92 -3.54
CA ALA A 24 -7.37 13.36 -4.32
C ALA A 24 -7.78 11.96 -3.81
N ILE A 25 -6.80 11.22 -3.28
CA ILE A 25 -6.99 9.94 -2.62
C ILE A 25 -6.40 10.11 -1.22
N ASP A 26 -7.27 10.36 -0.25
CA ASP A 26 -6.88 10.70 1.12
C ASP A 26 -7.10 9.50 2.05
N PRO A 27 -6.03 8.90 2.63
CA PRO A 27 -6.14 7.79 3.56
C PRO A 27 -6.54 8.20 4.99
N ASP A 28 -6.40 9.49 5.32
CA ASP A 28 -6.59 10.04 6.67
C ASP A 28 -7.83 10.93 6.75
N ASN A 29 -8.63 10.97 5.70
CA ASN A 29 -9.91 11.66 5.73
C ASN A 29 -10.89 10.92 6.64
N ASP A 30 -10.90 11.30 7.91
CA ASP A 30 -11.81 10.85 8.97
C ASP A 30 -13.29 11.18 8.69
N ASP A 31 -13.60 11.94 7.62
CA ASP A 31 -14.94 12.07 7.03
C ASP A 31 -15.32 10.77 6.28
N ASN A 32 -15.43 9.72 7.07
CA ASN A 32 -16.03 8.39 6.95
C ASN A 32 -17.05 8.09 5.82
N ASN A 33 -16.77 8.43 4.56
CA ASN A 33 -17.71 8.22 3.44
C ASN A 33 -17.44 6.96 2.60
N GLY A 34 -16.40 6.20 2.94
CA GLY A 34 -16.16 4.91 2.31
C GLY A 34 -16.88 3.80 3.07
N VAL A 35 -17.54 2.89 2.34
CA VAL A 35 -18.18 1.71 2.92
C VAL A 35 -17.09 0.81 3.54
N ILE A 36 -17.31 0.40 4.78
CA ILE A 36 -16.55 -0.66 5.45
C ILE A 36 -17.40 -1.93 5.38
N LEU A 37 -16.86 -2.99 4.78
CA LEU A 37 -17.57 -4.27 4.76
C LEU A 37 -17.18 -5.09 6.00
N PRO A 38 -18.14 -5.80 6.64
CA PRO A 38 -17.81 -6.77 7.67
C PRO A 38 -16.85 -7.82 7.12
N LEU A 39 -15.82 -8.17 7.90
CA LEU A 39 -14.79 -9.13 7.45
C LEU A 39 -15.39 -10.50 7.11
N ASP A 40 -16.44 -10.91 7.81
CA ASP A 40 -17.16 -12.18 7.58
C ASP A 40 -17.86 -12.24 6.21
N ASN A 41 -18.03 -11.11 5.54
CA ASN A 41 -18.73 -10.99 4.26
C ASN A 41 -17.77 -10.87 3.06
N ILE A 42 -16.45 -10.88 3.28
CA ILE A 42 -15.46 -10.71 2.22
C ILE A 42 -15.06 -12.07 1.68
N GLU A 43 -15.30 -12.30 0.39
CA GLU A 43 -14.85 -13.50 -0.32
C GLU A 43 -13.50 -13.27 -1.01
N GLY A 44 -13.17 -12.03 -1.36
CA GLY A 44 -11.91 -11.66 -2.02
C GLY A 44 -11.94 -11.78 -3.54
N ALA A 45 -13.12 -11.71 -4.17
CA ALA A 45 -13.28 -11.63 -5.61
C ALA A 45 -12.82 -10.25 -6.11
N VAL A 46 -11.80 -10.21 -6.96
CA VAL A 46 -11.33 -8.95 -7.56
C VAL A 46 -11.70 -8.91 -9.04
N GLU A 47 -12.26 -7.80 -9.50
CA GLU A 47 -12.63 -7.62 -10.90
C GLU A 47 -12.13 -6.28 -11.45
N PHE A 48 -11.42 -6.33 -12.57
CA PHE A 48 -11.09 -5.17 -13.39
C PHE A 48 -12.09 -5.11 -14.55
N LYS A 49 -12.79 -3.98 -14.71
CA LYS A 49 -13.76 -3.74 -15.81
C LYS A 49 -13.30 -2.58 -16.68
N ASN A 50 -12.89 -2.90 -17.91
CA ASN A 50 -12.58 -1.92 -18.97
C ASN A 50 -11.59 -0.83 -18.53
N VAL A 51 -10.59 -1.22 -17.73
CA VAL A 51 -9.71 -0.27 -17.06
C VAL A 51 -8.74 0.37 -18.06
N HIS A 52 -8.75 1.70 -18.08
CA HIS A 52 -7.78 2.53 -18.79
C HIS A 52 -6.97 3.35 -17.79
N PHE A 53 -5.64 3.29 -17.92
CA PHE A 53 -4.77 3.99 -16.99
C PHE A 53 -3.44 4.46 -17.59
N SER A 54 -3.05 5.67 -17.22
CA SER A 54 -1.73 6.27 -17.46
C SER A 54 -1.26 6.92 -16.15
N TYR A 55 0.05 6.85 -15.89
CA TYR A 55 0.60 7.52 -14.71
C TYR A 55 0.52 9.05 -14.86
N PRO A 56 0.21 9.81 -13.80
CA PRO A 56 0.13 11.28 -13.86
C PRO A 56 1.41 11.94 -14.41
N THR A 57 2.57 11.39 -14.06
CA THR A 57 3.89 11.87 -14.54
C THR A 57 4.13 11.61 -16.03
N ARG A 58 3.36 10.73 -16.66
CA ARG A 58 3.46 10.34 -18.08
C ARG A 58 2.09 10.14 -18.72
N SER A 59 1.21 11.12 -18.57
CA SER A 59 -0.22 11.06 -18.96
C SER A 59 -0.47 10.71 -20.44
N LYS A 60 0.50 10.98 -21.33
CA LYS A 60 0.39 10.65 -22.77
C LYS A 60 0.55 9.16 -23.08
N LYS A 61 1.15 8.38 -22.17
CA LYS A 61 1.42 6.95 -22.39
C LYS A 61 0.44 6.10 -21.58
N LEU A 62 -0.54 5.55 -22.29
CA LEU A 62 -1.49 4.61 -21.70
C LEU A 62 -0.79 3.27 -21.38
N VAL A 63 -0.79 2.90 -20.10
CA VAL A 63 -0.19 1.68 -19.56
C VAL A 63 -1.16 0.51 -19.64
N LEU A 64 -2.40 0.71 -19.16
CA LEU A 64 -3.49 -0.26 -19.29
C LEU A 64 -4.51 0.26 -20.31
N LYS A 65 -4.84 -0.58 -21.30
CA LYS A 65 -5.78 -0.23 -22.39
C LYS A 65 -6.93 -1.23 -22.39
N ASN A 66 -8.11 -0.79 -21.94
CA ASN A 66 -9.30 -1.64 -21.83
C ASN A 66 -9.05 -2.97 -21.08
N CYS A 67 -8.29 -2.92 -19.99
CA CYS A 67 -7.91 -4.11 -19.22
C CYS A 67 -9.13 -4.64 -18.45
N SER A 68 -9.52 -5.90 -18.71
CA SER A 68 -10.61 -6.56 -18.02
C SER A 68 -10.25 -7.99 -17.65
N PHE A 69 -10.39 -8.34 -16.37
CA PHE A 69 -10.17 -9.70 -15.87
C PHE A 69 -10.82 -9.88 -14.49
N LYS A 70 -10.98 -11.12 -14.07
CA LYS A 70 -11.49 -11.50 -12.74
C LYS A 70 -10.50 -12.42 -12.05
N CYS A 71 -10.24 -12.16 -10.77
CA CYS A 71 -9.58 -13.07 -9.85
C CYS A 71 -10.67 -13.67 -8.96
N ALA A 72 -10.87 -14.99 -9.03
CA ALA A 72 -11.87 -15.65 -8.21
C ALA A 72 -11.41 -15.73 -6.74
N PRO A 73 -12.35 -15.72 -5.78
CA PRO A 73 -12.07 -16.05 -4.38
C PRO A 73 -11.24 -17.32 -4.23
N LEU A 74 -10.39 -17.35 -3.20
CA LEU A 74 -9.63 -18.55 -2.80
C LEU A 74 -8.81 -19.19 -3.93
N SER A 75 -8.40 -18.39 -4.91
CA SER A 75 -7.65 -18.86 -6.08
C SER A 75 -6.36 -18.07 -6.29
N SER A 76 -5.37 -18.71 -6.91
CA SER A 76 -4.16 -18.02 -7.34
C SER A 76 -4.29 -17.57 -8.79
N THR A 77 -4.27 -16.26 -9.02
CA THR A 77 -4.28 -15.68 -10.37
C THR A 77 -2.88 -15.21 -10.77
N ALA A 78 -2.36 -15.71 -11.89
CA ALA A 78 -1.05 -15.32 -12.40
C ALA A 78 -1.16 -14.25 -13.49
N LEU A 79 -0.50 -13.10 -13.28
CA LEU A 79 -0.37 -12.05 -14.29
C LEU A 79 0.95 -12.21 -15.07
N VAL A 80 0.86 -12.70 -16.30
CA VAL A 80 2.03 -12.97 -17.15
C VAL A 80 2.16 -11.91 -18.23
N GLY A 81 3.40 -11.48 -18.50
CA GLY A 81 3.69 -10.53 -19.57
C GLY A 81 5.14 -10.06 -19.53
N LYS A 82 5.60 -9.38 -20.59
CA LYS A 82 6.95 -8.81 -20.65
C LYS A 82 7.15 -7.70 -19.61
N SER A 83 8.41 -7.37 -19.31
CA SER A 83 8.72 -6.21 -18.45
C SER A 83 8.07 -4.93 -19.01
N GLY A 84 7.64 -4.04 -18.12
CA GLY A 84 7.01 -2.76 -18.49
C GLY A 84 5.58 -2.83 -19.04
N HIS A 85 4.92 -3.98 -19.03
CA HIS A 85 3.54 -4.15 -19.55
C HIS A 85 2.43 -3.90 -18.50
N GLY A 86 2.76 -3.21 -17.39
CA GLY A 86 1.75 -2.80 -16.42
C GLY A 86 1.37 -3.83 -15.34
N LYS A 87 2.14 -4.91 -15.17
CA LYS A 87 1.90 -5.90 -14.10
C LYS A 87 1.89 -5.27 -12.70
N SER A 88 2.94 -4.52 -12.36
CA SER A 88 3.00 -3.79 -11.08
C SER A 88 1.95 -2.67 -11.01
N THR A 89 1.53 -2.13 -12.16
CA THR A 89 0.47 -1.12 -12.24
C THR A 89 -0.88 -1.69 -11.81
N VAL A 90 -1.18 -2.95 -12.13
CA VAL A 90 -2.39 -3.63 -11.63
C VAL A 90 -2.40 -3.64 -10.10
N ILE A 91 -1.27 -3.97 -9.47
CA ILE A 91 -1.13 -3.98 -8.01
C ILE A 91 -1.29 -2.56 -7.45
N SER A 92 -0.68 -1.54 -8.08
CA SER A 92 -0.82 -0.14 -7.64
C SER A 92 -2.27 0.37 -7.70
N LEU A 93 -3.04 -0.08 -8.69
CA LEU A 93 -4.45 0.28 -8.82
C LEU A 93 -5.33 -0.48 -7.82
N LEU A 94 -5.02 -1.75 -7.54
CA LEU A 94 -5.73 -2.56 -6.54
C LEU A 94 -5.55 -1.98 -5.13
N LEU A 95 -4.35 -1.51 -4.78
CA LEU A 95 -4.06 -0.80 -3.54
C LEU A 95 -4.55 0.66 -3.53
N ARG A 96 -5.17 1.07 -4.64
CA ARG A 96 -5.71 2.41 -4.87
C ARG A 96 -4.68 3.49 -4.57
N PHE A 97 -3.43 3.29 -5.01
CA PHE A 97 -2.44 4.38 -5.09
C PHE A 97 -2.77 5.35 -6.23
N TYR A 98 -3.51 4.87 -7.22
CA TYR A 98 -4.10 5.66 -8.27
C TYR A 98 -5.52 5.15 -8.54
N ASP A 99 -6.40 6.04 -8.97
CA ASP A 99 -7.69 5.65 -9.55
C ASP A 99 -7.55 5.50 -11.07
N PRO A 100 -8.26 4.55 -11.71
CA PRO A 100 -8.26 4.42 -13.15
C PRO A 100 -8.94 5.63 -13.82
N GLN A 101 -8.50 5.98 -15.03
CA GLN A 101 -9.08 7.09 -15.80
C GLN A 101 -10.44 6.71 -16.41
N GLN A 102 -10.62 5.44 -16.75
CA GLN A 102 -11.88 4.85 -17.20
C GLN A 102 -12.00 3.42 -16.68
N GLY A 103 -13.25 2.94 -16.58
CA GLY A 103 -13.55 1.63 -16.03
C GLY A 103 -13.67 1.64 -14.51
N SER A 104 -13.71 0.45 -13.92
CA SER A 104 -13.78 0.27 -12.47
C SER A 104 -12.97 -0.96 -12.03
N ILE A 105 -12.58 -0.93 -10.76
CA ILE A 105 -11.99 -2.08 -10.07
C ILE A 105 -12.90 -2.38 -8.91
N LEU A 106 -13.29 -3.64 -8.77
CA LEU A 106 -14.26 -4.09 -7.78
C LEU A 106 -13.63 -5.11 -6.84
N LEU A 107 -14.02 -5.06 -5.57
CA LEU A 107 -13.82 -6.11 -4.56
C LEU A 107 -15.21 -6.61 -4.15
N ASP A 108 -15.49 -7.90 -4.37
CA ASP A 108 -16.78 -8.52 -4.07
C ASP A 108 -17.98 -7.76 -4.66
N GLY A 109 -17.78 -7.18 -5.85
CA GLY A 109 -18.78 -6.37 -6.56
C GLY A 109 -18.84 -4.89 -6.15
N TYR A 110 -18.19 -4.48 -5.07
CA TYR A 110 -18.09 -3.09 -4.64
C TYR A 110 -16.94 -2.37 -5.33
N ASP A 111 -17.21 -1.19 -5.90
CA ASP A 111 -16.16 -0.36 -6.50
C ASP A 111 -15.17 0.10 -5.43
N LEU A 112 -13.86 -0.08 -5.66
CA LEU A 112 -12.82 0.31 -4.71
C LEU A 112 -12.90 1.79 -4.31
N ARG A 113 -13.45 2.65 -5.18
CA ARG A 113 -13.63 4.08 -4.90
C ARG A 113 -14.72 4.37 -3.87
N SER A 114 -15.64 3.43 -3.69
CA SER A 114 -16.71 3.50 -2.69
C SER A 114 -16.29 2.97 -1.32
N LEU A 115 -15.16 2.26 -1.22
CA LEU A 115 -14.70 1.63 0.01
C LEU A 115 -13.82 2.58 0.83
N ASN A 116 -13.82 2.39 2.15
CA ASN A 116 -12.87 3.07 3.02
C ASN A 116 -11.44 2.64 2.67
N LEU A 117 -10.55 3.61 2.42
CA LEU A 117 -9.22 3.33 1.88
C LEU A 117 -8.29 2.64 2.88
N ARG A 118 -8.36 3.02 4.16
CA ARG A 118 -7.56 2.44 5.23
C ARG A 118 -7.97 0.98 5.46
N TRP A 119 -9.28 0.74 5.52
CA TRP A 119 -9.84 -0.61 5.60
C TRP A 119 -9.52 -1.47 4.37
N LEU A 120 -9.63 -0.93 3.15
CA LEU A 120 -9.28 -1.67 1.93
C LEU A 120 -7.83 -2.16 1.97
N ARG A 121 -6.91 -1.33 2.47
CA ARG A 121 -5.49 -1.68 2.58
C ARG A 121 -5.20 -2.61 3.75
N SER A 122 -6.00 -2.61 4.81
CA SER A 122 -5.79 -3.51 5.96
C SER A 122 -6.10 -4.98 5.64
N ILE A 123 -6.93 -5.22 4.62
CA ILE A 123 -7.29 -6.59 4.18
C ILE A 123 -6.41 -7.11 3.02
N ILE A 124 -5.46 -6.31 2.53
CA ILE A 124 -4.57 -6.69 1.42
C ILE A 124 -3.14 -6.82 1.92
N GLY A 125 -2.60 -8.05 1.89
CA GLY A 125 -1.17 -8.29 2.04
C GLY A 125 -0.40 -8.00 0.75
N ILE A 126 0.73 -7.30 0.85
CA ILE A 126 1.62 -7.02 -0.29
C ILE A 126 3.05 -7.51 0.02
N VAL A 127 3.66 -8.18 -0.95
CA VAL A 127 5.11 -8.43 -1.00
C VAL A 127 5.67 -7.72 -2.22
N GLN A 128 6.56 -6.74 -1.99
CA GLN A 128 7.16 -5.97 -3.06
C GLN A 128 8.29 -6.75 -3.74
N GLN A 129 8.56 -6.44 -5.02
CA GLN A 129 9.69 -7.02 -5.75
C GLN A 129 11.02 -6.67 -5.08
N GLU A 130 11.15 -5.44 -4.59
CA GLU A 130 12.26 -4.96 -3.76
C GLU A 130 11.64 -4.50 -2.43
N PRO A 131 11.63 -5.36 -1.39
CA PRO A 131 11.08 -5.01 -0.09
C PRO A 131 11.88 -3.88 0.56
N VAL A 132 11.17 -2.92 1.15
CA VAL A 132 11.76 -1.84 1.94
C VAL A 132 11.61 -2.18 3.42
N LEU A 133 12.70 -2.06 4.17
CA LEU A 133 12.70 -2.12 5.64
C LEU A 133 13.01 -0.73 6.17
N PHE A 134 12.35 -0.34 7.26
CA PHE A 134 12.68 0.88 7.98
C PHE A 134 13.94 0.67 8.81
N ASP A 135 14.70 1.75 9.07
CA ASP A 135 15.83 1.81 10.02
C ASP A 135 15.36 1.60 11.47
N PHE A 136 14.87 0.39 11.72
CA PHE A 136 14.35 -0.12 12.98
C PHE A 136 14.83 -1.55 13.14
N ASN A 137 14.63 -2.12 14.31
CA ASN A 137 14.97 -3.52 14.51
C ASN A 137 14.08 -4.47 13.68
N ILE A 138 14.55 -5.70 13.50
CA ILE A 138 13.83 -6.75 12.76
C ILE A 138 12.45 -7.01 13.37
N ARG A 139 12.34 -7.01 14.69
CA ARG A 139 11.08 -7.21 15.42
C ARG A 139 10.03 -6.18 15.02
N ASP A 140 10.41 -4.90 14.99
CA ASP A 140 9.53 -3.77 14.70
C ASP A 140 9.16 -3.73 13.21
N ASN A 141 10.10 -4.10 12.32
CA ASN A 141 9.81 -4.30 10.90
C ASN A 141 8.79 -5.43 10.67
N ILE A 142 8.85 -6.53 11.42
CA ILE A 142 7.83 -7.61 11.36
C ILE A 142 6.50 -7.13 11.96
N ALA A 143 6.55 -6.48 13.13
CA ALA A 143 5.37 -5.96 13.81
C ALA A 143 4.63 -4.90 13.00
N TYR A 144 5.31 -4.20 12.10
CA TYR A 144 4.73 -3.20 11.20
C TYR A 144 3.56 -3.74 10.37
N GLY A 145 3.48 -5.06 10.14
CA GLY A 145 2.35 -5.70 9.50
C GLY A 145 1.02 -5.56 10.28
N MET A 146 1.06 -5.29 11.58
CA MET A 146 -0.10 -5.17 12.48
C MET A 146 0.06 -3.93 13.38
N LEU A 147 -0.55 -2.81 12.98
CA LEU A 147 -0.39 -1.51 13.65
C LEU A 147 -1.47 -1.22 14.70
N ASP A 148 -2.55 -1.98 14.65
CA ASP A 148 -3.80 -1.78 15.36
C ASP A 148 -3.83 -2.49 16.73
N ARG A 149 -2.79 -3.26 17.05
CA ARG A 149 -2.59 -3.85 18.38
C ARG A 149 -1.11 -4.08 18.68
N THR A 150 -0.81 -4.32 19.96
CA THR A 150 0.50 -4.81 20.36
C THR A 150 0.70 -6.25 19.86
N VAL A 151 1.85 -6.51 19.24
CA VAL A 151 2.28 -7.84 18.79
C VAL A 151 3.26 -8.42 19.81
N THR A 152 3.02 -9.65 20.25
CA THR A 152 3.85 -10.37 21.23
C THR A 152 5.09 -10.98 20.57
N ASP A 153 6.13 -11.26 21.35
CA ASP A 153 7.37 -11.87 20.81
C ASP A 153 7.11 -13.29 20.30
N GLU A 154 6.18 -14.02 20.91
CA GLU A 154 5.74 -15.33 20.45
C GLU A 154 5.14 -15.26 19.04
N GLU A 155 4.31 -14.25 18.77
CA GLU A 155 3.74 -14.03 17.44
C GLU A 155 4.81 -13.67 16.41
N ILE A 156 5.75 -12.79 16.77
CA ILE A 156 6.89 -12.43 15.91
C ILE A 156 7.72 -13.67 15.56
N HIS A 157 8.06 -14.49 16.55
CA HIS A 157 8.80 -15.74 16.33
C HIS A 157 8.01 -16.72 15.48
N HIS A 158 6.69 -16.82 15.70
CA HIS A 158 5.82 -17.70 14.94
C HIS A 158 5.80 -17.33 13.45
N VAL A 159 5.54 -16.06 13.11
CA VAL A 159 5.50 -15.61 11.71
C VAL A 159 6.87 -15.68 11.04
N ALA A 160 7.96 -15.43 11.79
CA ALA A 160 9.32 -15.59 11.26
C ALA A 160 9.66 -17.05 10.93
N LYS A 161 9.11 -18.02 11.67
CA LYS A 161 9.24 -19.45 11.35
C LYS A 161 8.43 -19.81 10.11
N LEU A 162 7.20 -19.32 9.99
CA LEU A 162 6.36 -19.51 8.80
C LEU A 162 7.02 -18.92 7.55
N ALA A 163 7.70 -17.77 7.69
CA ALA A 163 8.46 -17.13 6.62
C ALA A 163 9.86 -17.74 6.39
N ASN A 164 10.24 -18.79 7.12
CA ASN A 164 11.53 -19.48 7.00
C ASN A 164 12.76 -18.57 7.21
N ILE A 165 12.67 -17.60 8.12
CA ILE A 165 13.76 -16.65 8.42
C ILE A 165 14.21 -16.67 9.89
N HIS A 166 13.45 -17.35 10.77
CA HIS A 166 13.76 -17.43 12.20
C HIS A 166 15.19 -17.90 12.49
N ASP A 167 15.62 -18.99 11.87
CA ASP A 167 16.94 -19.59 12.11
C ASP A 167 18.08 -18.64 11.70
N THR A 168 17.89 -17.89 10.62
CA THR A 168 18.82 -16.84 10.20
C THR A 168 18.90 -15.73 11.24
N ILE A 169 17.77 -15.25 11.75
CA ILE A 169 17.73 -14.16 12.75
C ILE A 169 18.41 -14.57 14.06
N ILE A 170 18.17 -15.79 14.55
CA ILE A 170 18.79 -16.26 15.81
C ILE A 170 20.27 -16.61 15.66
N SER A 171 20.74 -16.84 14.42
CA SER A 171 22.16 -17.06 14.12
C SER A 171 23.00 -15.77 14.13
N MET A 172 22.34 -14.60 14.09
CA MET A 172 22.99 -13.30 14.24
C MET A 172 23.64 -13.18 15.64
N PRO A 173 24.59 -12.25 15.84
CA PRO A 173 25.20 -12.04 17.14
C PRO A 173 24.14 -11.92 18.25
N LYS A 174 24.29 -12.73 19.31
CA LYS A 174 23.26 -12.91 20.36
C LYS A 174 22.84 -11.62 21.06
N VAL A 175 23.69 -10.59 21.03
CA VAL A 175 23.43 -9.28 21.63
C VAL A 175 22.38 -8.50 20.85
N SER A 176 22.09 -8.90 19.60
CA SER A 176 21.19 -8.17 18.71
C SER A 176 20.04 -9.01 18.13
N CYS A 177 20.18 -10.27 17.68
CA CYS A 177 19.06 -11.12 17.16
C CYS A 177 17.87 -10.34 16.53
N TYR A 178 16.64 -10.44 17.09
CA TYR A 178 15.45 -9.69 16.66
C TYR A 178 15.51 -8.18 16.94
N ASN A 179 16.37 -7.76 17.85
CA ASN A 179 16.70 -6.35 18.13
C ASN A 179 17.77 -5.79 17.18
N SER A 180 18.30 -6.59 16.23
CA SER A 180 19.24 -6.11 15.22
C SER A 180 18.53 -5.12 14.32
N PHE A 181 19.17 -3.98 14.07
CA PHE A 181 18.68 -3.00 13.10
C PHE A 181 18.68 -3.60 11.69
N ALA A 182 17.60 -3.32 10.97
CA ALA A 182 17.42 -3.59 9.56
C ALA A 182 17.11 -2.26 8.85
N GLY A 183 17.25 -2.22 7.53
CA GLY A 183 17.06 -0.99 6.75
C GLY A 183 18.35 -0.16 6.62
N GLU A 184 18.25 0.92 5.84
CA GLU A 184 19.27 1.97 5.67
C GLU A 184 18.75 3.31 6.21
#